data_AF-A0A965LJ25-F1
#
_entry.id   AF-A0A965LJ25-F1
#
_cell.length_a   1.000
_cell.length_b   1.000
_cell.length_c   1.000
_cell.angle_alpha   90.00
_cell.angle_beta   90.00
_cell.angle_gamma   90.00
#
_symmetry.space_group_name_H-M   'P 1'
#
loop_
_entity.id
_entity.type
_entity.pdbx_description
1 polymer ?
#
loop_
_entity_poly.entity_id
_entity_poly.type
_entity_poly.pdbx_seq_one_letter_code
_entity_poly.pdbx_strand_id
1 'polypeptide(L)' 'MVKRQVPVTLTIAGSDNSGGAGIQADLKTFTRMGVYGTSALT' A
#
# COMPACT_ATOMS: atom_id res chain seq x y z
N MET A 1 4.79 -13.57 -24.87
CA MET A 1 4.02 -12.69 -23.96
C MET A 1 4.93 -12.26 -22.82
N VAL A 2 5.18 -10.96 -22.64
CA VAL A 2 5.93 -10.47 -21.48
C VAL A 2 4.97 -10.43 -20.29
N LYS A 3 5.29 -11.13 -19.20
CA LYS A 3 4.52 -11.06 -17.95
C LYS A 3 4.74 -9.68 -17.34
N ARG A 4 3.71 -8.84 -17.30
CA ARG A 4 3.80 -7.52 -16.68
C ARG A 4 3.90 -7.73 -15.16
N GLN A 5 5.07 -7.44 -14.59
CA GLN A 5 5.29 -7.49 -13.15
C GLN A 5 4.53 -6.33 -12.50
N VAL A 6 3.76 -6.62 -11.45
CA VAL A 6 3.11 -5.61 -10.62
C VAL A 6 4.17 -5.04 -9.68
N PRO A 7 4.42 -3.72 -9.65
CA PRO A 7 5.36 -3.13 -8.70
C PRO A 7 4.97 -3.44 -7.25
N VAL A 8 5.96 -3.63 -6.38
CA VAL A 8 5.75 -3.88 -4.95
C VAL A 8 6.27 -2.67 -4.17
N THR A 9 5.46 -2.15 -3.25
CA THR A 9 5.81 -0.99 -2.42
C THR A 9 5.54 -1.27 -0.95
N LEU A 10 6.47 -0.85 -0.09
CA LEU A 10 6.36 -0.91 1.37
C LEU A 10 6.02 0.47 1.93
N THR A 11 4.98 0.56 2.78
CA THR A 11 4.78 1.70 3.70
C THR A 11 5.28 1.37 5.11
N ILE A 12 5.85 2.37 5.78
CA ILE A 12 6.26 2.31 7.19
C ILE A 12 5.56 3.47 7.89
N ALA A 13 4.48 3.17 8.61
CA ALA A 13 3.63 4.17 9.24
C ALA A 13 2.79 3.57 10.37
N GLY A 14 2.17 4.44 11.17
CA GLY A 14 1.18 4.06 12.16
C GLY A 14 -0.14 3.56 11.54
N SER A 15 -0.92 2.85 12.35
CA SER A 15 -2.27 2.42 12.01
C SER A 15 -3.29 3.50 12.34
N ASP A 16 -4.15 3.84 11.39
CA ASP A 16 -5.36 4.62 11.62
C ASP A 16 -6.59 3.71 11.44
N ASN A 17 -7.26 3.39 12.55
CA ASN A 17 -8.43 2.51 12.56
C ASN A 17 -9.65 3.11 11.83
N SER A 18 -9.70 4.43 11.64
CA SER A 18 -10.73 5.07 10.82
C SER A 18 -10.51 4.84 9.32
N GLY A 19 -9.26 4.52 8.95
CA GLY A 19 -8.84 4.25 7.59
C GLY A 19 -8.70 5.49 6.70
N GLY A 20 -8.66 6.69 7.28
CA GLY A 20 -8.49 7.96 6.56
C GLY A 20 -7.02 8.35 6.33
N ALA A 21 -6.12 7.84 7.17
CA ALA A 21 -4.68 8.08 7.15
C ALA A 21 -3.89 6.78 7.39
N GLY A 22 -2.60 6.91 7.71
CA GLY A 22 -1.72 5.80 8.07
C GLY A 22 -1.59 4.72 7.00
N ILE A 23 -1.22 3.51 7.42
CA ILE A 23 -1.03 2.39 6.49
C ILE A 23 -2.30 2.07 5.68
N GLN A 24 -3.49 2.37 6.21
CA GLN A 24 -4.75 2.13 5.53
C GLN A 24 -4.93 3.05 4.31
N ALA A 25 -4.62 4.34 4.45
CA ALA A 25 -4.67 5.29 3.34
C ALA A 25 -3.58 5.01 2.29
N ASP A 26 -2.39 4.60 2.74
CA ASP A 26 -1.30 4.21 1.84
C ASP A 26 -1.67 3.00 0.99
N LEU A 27 -2.16 1.92 1.61
CA LEU A 27 -2.55 0.69 0.90
C LEU A 27 -3.73 0.91 -0.07
N LYS A 28 -4.69 1.77 0.29
CA LYS A 28 -5.76 2.22 -0.62
C LYS A 28 -5.17 2.95 -1.84
N THR A 29 -4.19 3.82 -1.62
CA THR A 29 -3.52 4.55 -2.68
C THR A 29 -2.72 3.61 -3.59
N PHE A 30 -1.94 2.68 -3.03
CA PHE A 30 -1.18 1.68 -3.80
C PHE A 30 -2.09 0.83 -4.68
N THR A 31 -3.21 0.37 -4.11
CA THR A 31 -4.23 -0.40 -4.86
C THR A 31 -4.76 0.41 -6.03
N ARG A 32 -5.11 1.69 -5.82
CA ARG A 32 -5.60 2.59 -6.87
C ARG A 32 -4.55 2.87 -7.94
N MET A 33 -3.26 2.82 -7.59
CA MET A 33 -2.13 3.00 -8.51
C MET A 33 -1.69 1.71 -9.21
N GLY A 34 -2.35 0.57 -8.96
CA GLY A 34 -1.99 -0.72 -9.56
C GLY A 34 -0.69 -1.31 -9.01
N VAL A 35 -0.40 -1.06 -7.74
CA VAL A 35 0.79 -1.51 -7.01
C VAL A 35 0.38 -2.50 -5.94
N TYR A 36 1.19 -3.54 -5.73
CA TYR A 36 1.02 -4.45 -4.60
C TYR A 36 1.62 -3.83 -3.34
N GLY A 37 0.75 -3.39 -2.42
CA GLY A 37 1.13 -2.74 -1.18
C GLY A 37 1.50 -3.71 -0.06
N THR A 38 2.57 -3.43 0.66
CA THR A 38 2.97 -4.08 1.91
C THR A 38 3.15 -3.03 3.00
N SER A 39 3.13 -3.44 4.28
CA SER A 39 3.25 -2.51 5.41
C SER A 39 4.15 -3.04 6.53
N ALA A 40 4.82 -2.11 7.21
CA ALA A 40 5.44 -2.31 8.52
C ALA A 40 4.87 -1.26 9.49
N LEU A 41 4.25 -1.73 10.56
CA LEU A 41 3.63 -0.88 11.58
C LEU A 41 4.69 -0.29 12.53
N THR A 42 4.50 0.97 12.94
CA THR A 42 5.22 1.64 14.03
C THR A 42 4.29 1.97 15.18
#